data_AF-A0A4Y9SIB5-F1
#
_entry.id   AF-A0A4Y9SIB5-F1
#
_cell.length_a   1.000
_cell.length_b   1.000
_cell.length_c   1.000
_cell.angle_alpha   90.00
_cell.angle_beta   90.00
_cell.angle_gamma   90.00
#
_symmetry.space_group_name_H-M   'P 1'
#
loop_
_entity.id
_entity.type
_entity.pdbx_description
1 polymer ?
#
loop_
_entity_poly.entity_id
_entity_poly.type
_entity_poly.pdbx_seq_one_letter_code
_entity_poly.pdbx_strand_id
1 'polypeptide(L)'
;MDKESELKRSKRLALSLLAAAAAVFIITSLLPRGFWVDGLRAVSEAAMVGALADWFAIVALFHKVPIPFISRHTSIIPSNKVRIADNLATFVEDKFLAPESLAQVILKTDPATSVAQWLQEPRNRQYMAAQLAKLLPEILATVDDARIQQLMRDALHAAIGKLDMAPSLGTVIASLTREGRHQELLDDGMRALIGILNRPETRQVMAELITGWLKREHATMEMMLPTGWISESGAAMIADTLNNIMENIGADKDHRLRSRFDEMVQRFVQRLQSDPSFIAKGEDFKRYLRDSDTFNRYAGDLWGSVRDWIKADIAGDDSRLHAGVLQAGAWLSDELLSHPEMRASLNQHMSEMARALAPAFSHFLTRHISDTVKAWDDKDMSRQIELNIGKDLQFIRVNGTLVGGMIGLLLYASAQAMEWAGSYLHQ
;
A
#
# COMPACT_ATOMS: atom_id res chain seq x y z
N MET A 1 4.11 39.86 -2.75
CA MET A 1 3.47 40.60 -3.85
C MET A 1 2.71 39.59 -4.70
N ASP A 2 1.49 39.90 -5.13
CA ASP A 2 0.66 38.98 -5.90
C ASP A 2 1.21 38.83 -7.34
N LYS A 3 1.24 37.61 -7.89
CA LYS A 3 1.80 37.31 -9.23
C LYS A 3 1.15 38.14 -10.33
N GLU A 4 -0.15 38.42 -10.20
CA GLU A 4 -0.86 39.30 -11.13
C GLU A 4 -0.30 40.73 -11.14
N SER A 5 0.04 41.26 -9.97
CA SER A 5 0.57 42.63 -9.84
C SER A 5 1.96 42.76 -10.46
N GLU A 6 2.80 41.73 -10.30
CA GLU A 6 4.14 41.68 -10.90
C GLU A 6 4.07 41.61 -12.43
N LEU A 7 3.18 40.76 -12.96
CA LEU A 7 2.97 40.66 -14.40
C LEU A 7 2.47 41.99 -14.99
N LYS A 8 1.49 42.64 -14.32
CA LYS A 8 0.97 43.95 -14.75
C LYS A 8 2.07 45.01 -14.78
N ARG A 9 2.92 45.06 -13.75
CA ARG A 9 4.05 46.01 -13.70
C ARG A 9 5.07 45.76 -14.81
N SER A 10 5.43 44.50 -15.05
CA SER A 10 6.38 44.13 -16.10
C SER A 10 5.84 44.46 -17.50
N LYS A 11 4.57 44.14 -17.77
CA LYS A 11 3.88 44.52 -19.02
C LYS A 11 3.87 46.04 -19.24
N ARG A 12 3.62 46.84 -18.18
CA ARG A 12 3.66 48.31 -18.26
C ARG A 12 5.07 48.82 -18.58
N LEU A 13 6.10 48.26 -17.95
CA LEU A 13 7.49 48.67 -18.19
C LEU A 13 7.89 48.40 -19.65
N ALA A 14 7.65 47.19 -20.15
CA ALA A 14 7.97 46.85 -21.53
C ALA A 14 7.16 47.70 -22.53
N LEU A 15 5.89 48.01 -22.22
CA LEU A 15 5.07 48.90 -23.05
C LEU A 15 5.59 50.35 -23.03
N SER A 16 6.01 50.86 -21.86
CA SER A 16 6.56 52.21 -21.75
C SER A 16 7.86 52.40 -22.54
N LEU A 17 8.72 51.38 -22.58
CA LEU A 17 9.94 51.40 -23.40
C LEU A 17 9.64 51.41 -24.89
N LEU A 18 8.68 50.60 -25.35
CA LEU A 18 8.22 50.64 -26.73
C LEU A 18 7.64 52.03 -27.08
N ALA A 19 6.79 52.58 -26.19
CA ALA A 19 6.19 53.90 -26.40
C ALA A 19 7.25 55.01 -26.46
N ALA A 20 8.28 54.93 -25.60
CA ALA A 20 9.41 55.86 -25.62
C ALA A 20 10.22 55.75 -26.93
N ALA A 21 10.55 54.54 -27.37
CA ALA A 21 11.24 54.32 -28.64
C ALA A 21 10.43 54.85 -29.84
N ALA A 22 9.12 54.59 -29.87
CA ALA A 22 8.23 55.12 -30.90
C ALA A 22 8.14 56.65 -30.88
N ALA A 23 8.05 57.26 -29.70
CA ALA A 23 8.03 58.72 -29.57
C ALA A 23 9.34 59.35 -30.07
N VAL A 24 10.50 58.78 -29.72
CA VAL A 24 11.80 59.24 -30.22
C VAL A 24 11.88 59.10 -31.74
N PHE A 25 11.40 58.00 -32.31
CA PHE A 25 11.36 57.79 -33.75
C PHE A 25 10.47 58.82 -34.47
N ILE A 26 9.28 59.11 -33.94
CA ILE A 26 8.37 60.11 -34.52
C ILE A 26 8.99 61.51 -34.44
N ILE A 27 9.52 61.90 -33.27
CA ILE A 27 10.12 63.21 -33.07
C ILE A 27 11.31 63.39 -34.02
N THR A 28 12.24 62.44 -34.06
CA THR A 28 13.42 62.50 -34.94
C THR A 28 13.05 62.50 -36.43
N SER A 29 11.93 61.89 -36.82
CA SER A 29 11.42 61.92 -38.19
C SER A 29 10.85 63.28 -38.62
N LEU A 30 10.47 64.14 -37.67
CA LEU A 30 9.93 65.47 -37.93
C LEU A 30 10.97 66.59 -37.83
N LEU A 31 12.15 66.31 -37.26
CA LEU A 31 13.25 67.27 -37.16
C LEU A 31 14.05 67.38 -38.47
N PRO A 32 14.75 68.50 -38.70
CA PRO A 32 15.70 68.64 -39.80
C PRO A 32 16.79 67.54 -39.74
N ARG A 33 17.17 67.03 -40.92
CA ARG A 33 18.19 65.98 -41.03
C ARG A 33 19.55 66.47 -40.52
N GLY A 34 20.27 65.58 -39.87
CA GLY A 34 21.59 65.85 -39.29
C GLY A 34 22.14 64.60 -38.63
N PHE A 35 23.46 64.47 -38.58
CA PHE A 35 24.17 63.27 -38.12
C PHE A 35 23.61 62.67 -36.82
N TRP A 36 23.40 63.50 -35.79
CA TRP A 36 22.86 63.04 -34.50
C TRP A 36 21.37 62.67 -34.55
N VAL A 37 20.59 63.38 -35.39
CA VAL A 37 19.15 63.13 -35.56
C VAL A 37 18.93 61.82 -36.31
N ASP A 38 19.70 61.59 -37.37
CA ASP A 38 19.64 60.37 -38.18
C ASP A 38 20.14 59.15 -37.39
N GLY A 39 21.19 59.30 -36.57
CA GLY A 39 21.64 58.26 -35.66
C GLY A 39 20.60 57.89 -34.60
N LEU A 40 19.98 58.88 -33.96
CA LEU A 40 18.93 58.64 -32.95
C LEU A 40 17.67 58.04 -33.59
N ARG A 41 17.36 58.42 -34.84
CA ARG A 41 16.29 57.81 -35.64
C ARG A 41 16.57 56.33 -35.91
N ALA A 42 17.77 55.99 -36.38
CA ALA A 42 18.15 54.59 -36.64
C ALA A 42 18.12 53.72 -35.37
N VAL A 43 18.61 54.26 -34.24
CA VAL A 43 18.54 53.59 -32.94
C VAL A 43 17.09 53.36 -32.50
N SER A 44 16.26 54.40 -32.56
CA SER A 44 14.86 54.31 -32.13
C SER A 44 14.01 53.44 -33.04
N GLU A 45 14.26 53.45 -34.35
CA GLU A 45 13.64 52.56 -35.33
C GLU A 45 13.98 51.10 -35.03
N ALA A 46 15.26 50.77 -34.88
CA ALA A 46 15.69 49.41 -34.60
C ALA A 46 15.23 48.92 -33.22
N ALA A 47 15.26 49.78 -32.20
CA ALA A 47 14.71 49.48 -30.88
C ALA A 47 13.19 49.21 -30.93
N MET A 48 12.44 50.02 -31.68
CA MET A 48 11.00 49.86 -31.87
C MET A 48 10.67 48.54 -32.60
N VAL A 49 11.40 48.23 -33.68
CA VAL A 49 11.22 46.99 -34.45
C VAL A 49 11.51 45.76 -33.58
N GLY A 50 12.61 45.76 -32.82
CA GLY A 50 12.95 44.67 -31.88
C GLY A 50 11.86 44.47 -30.82
N ALA A 51 11.42 45.56 -30.21
CA ALA A 51 10.36 45.54 -29.20
C ALA A 51 8.99 45.07 -29.73
N LEU A 52 8.68 45.35 -31.01
CA LEU A 52 7.47 44.87 -31.69
C LEU A 52 7.55 43.40 -32.08
N ALA A 53 8.72 42.93 -32.55
CA ALA A 53 8.94 41.53 -32.89
C ALA A 53 8.77 40.63 -31.66
N ASP A 54 9.40 40.99 -30.54
CA ASP A 54 9.27 40.25 -29.29
C ASP A 54 7.85 40.34 -28.71
N TRP A 55 7.19 41.50 -28.83
CA TRP A 55 5.79 41.63 -28.45
C TRP A 55 4.91 40.64 -29.21
N PHE A 56 5.10 40.57 -30.53
CA PHE A 56 4.35 39.65 -31.38
C PHE A 56 4.60 38.18 -30.97
N ALA A 57 5.85 37.78 -30.77
CA ALA A 57 6.20 36.42 -30.38
C ALA A 57 5.59 36.01 -29.03
N ILE A 58 5.68 36.88 -28.01
CA ILE A 58 5.15 36.59 -26.67
C ILE A 58 3.62 36.57 -26.68
N VAL A 59 2.97 37.54 -27.35
CA VAL A 59 1.50 37.55 -27.44
C VAL A 59 1.00 36.34 -28.21
N ALA A 60 1.67 35.95 -29.31
CA ALA A 60 1.33 34.76 -30.08
C ALA A 60 1.49 33.45 -29.29
N LEU A 61 2.28 33.42 -28.23
CA LEU A 61 2.39 32.24 -27.36
C LEU A 61 1.08 31.97 -26.58
N PHE A 62 0.45 33.03 -26.07
CA PHE A 62 -0.70 32.94 -25.14
C PHE A 62 -2.05 33.29 -25.78
N HIS A 63 -2.08 34.22 -26.74
CA HIS A 63 -3.31 34.80 -27.28
C HIS A 63 -3.35 34.68 -28.81
N LYS A 64 -4.58 34.69 -29.35
CA LYS A 64 -4.80 34.76 -30.80
C LYS A 64 -4.59 36.20 -31.27
N VAL A 65 -3.67 36.41 -32.20
CA VAL A 65 -3.41 37.74 -32.77
C VAL A 65 -4.30 37.94 -34.00
N PRO A 66 -5.13 38.99 -34.08
CA PRO A 66 -6.10 39.19 -35.16
C PRO A 66 -5.47 39.78 -36.43
N ILE A 67 -4.43 39.13 -36.97
CA ILE A 67 -3.81 39.49 -38.26
C ILE A 67 -4.17 38.41 -39.30
N PRO A 68 -4.83 38.75 -40.42
CA PRO A 68 -5.44 37.78 -41.36
C PRO A 68 -4.49 36.68 -41.86
N PHE A 69 -3.21 36.98 -42.07
CA PHE A 69 -2.22 36.02 -42.60
C PHE A 69 -1.41 35.30 -41.52
N ILE A 70 -1.29 35.88 -40.32
CA ILE A 70 -0.38 35.39 -39.27
C ILE A 70 -1.15 34.62 -38.17
N SER A 71 -2.45 34.86 -38.05
CA SER A 71 -3.30 34.28 -36.98
C SER A 71 -3.33 32.75 -36.91
N ARG A 72 -3.00 32.04 -38.00
CA ARG A 72 -3.02 30.56 -38.09
C ARG A 72 -2.04 29.87 -37.13
N HIS A 73 -0.94 30.54 -36.74
CA HIS A 73 0.11 29.99 -35.86
C HIS A 73 0.28 30.81 -34.56
N THR A 74 -0.81 31.37 -34.05
CA THR A 74 -0.84 32.08 -32.77
C THR A 74 -1.60 31.25 -31.72
N SER A 75 -1.61 31.67 -30.46
CA SER A 75 -2.07 30.86 -29.31
C SER A 75 -1.41 29.47 -29.24
N ILE A 76 -0.08 29.43 -29.32
CA ILE A 76 0.70 28.18 -29.35
C ILE A 76 0.45 27.31 -28.11
N ILE A 77 0.47 27.90 -26.91
CA ILE A 77 0.24 27.15 -25.66
C ILE A 77 -1.18 26.56 -25.60
N PRO A 78 -2.25 27.36 -25.78
CA PRO A 78 -3.63 26.84 -25.90
C PRO A 78 -3.74 25.69 -26.92
N SER A 79 -3.20 25.89 -28.13
CA SER A 79 -3.34 24.95 -29.24
C SER A 79 -2.58 23.64 -29.02
N ASN A 80 -1.55 23.64 -28.17
CA ASN A 80 -0.76 22.46 -27.84
C ASN A 80 -1.10 21.84 -26.48
N LYS A 81 -2.19 22.24 -25.82
CA LYS A 81 -2.61 21.74 -24.51
C LYS A 81 -2.54 20.21 -24.40
N VAL A 82 -3.13 19.51 -25.37
CA VAL A 82 -3.18 18.03 -25.41
C VAL A 82 -1.77 17.44 -25.38
N ARG A 83 -0.86 17.96 -26.22
CA ARG A 83 0.53 17.50 -26.28
C ARG A 83 1.29 17.81 -24.99
N ILE A 84 1.06 18.98 -24.40
CA ILE A 84 1.68 19.37 -23.11
C ILE A 84 1.20 18.42 -22.01
N ALA A 85 -0.09 18.10 -21.97
CA ALA A 85 -0.68 17.17 -21.02
C ALA A 85 -0.05 15.78 -21.11
N ASP A 86 0.05 15.22 -22.32
CA ASP A 86 0.63 13.90 -22.55
C ASP A 86 2.13 13.86 -22.19
N ASN A 87 2.90 14.87 -22.61
CA ASN A 87 4.33 14.94 -22.29
C ASN A 87 4.59 15.13 -20.80
N LEU A 88 3.77 15.94 -20.12
CA LEU A 88 3.87 16.12 -18.66
C LEU A 88 3.58 14.81 -17.93
N ALA A 89 2.57 14.07 -18.37
CA ALA A 89 2.21 12.79 -17.78
C ALA A 89 3.35 11.77 -17.93
N THR A 90 3.91 11.62 -19.14
CA THR A 90 5.08 10.76 -19.38
C THR A 90 6.31 11.21 -18.59
N PHE A 91 6.54 12.51 -18.47
CA PHE A 91 7.64 13.02 -17.63
C PHE A 91 7.48 12.62 -16.16
N VAL A 92 6.26 12.70 -15.61
CA VAL A 92 5.98 12.28 -14.23
C VAL A 92 6.20 10.78 -14.05
N GLU A 93 5.72 9.98 -15.00
CA GLU A 93 5.93 8.53 -15.04
C GLU A 93 7.42 8.17 -15.02
N ASP A 94 8.19 8.69 -15.97
CA ASP A 94 9.59 8.32 -16.17
C ASP A 94 10.52 8.82 -15.05
N LYS A 95 10.21 9.98 -14.46
CA LYS A 95 11.12 10.64 -13.50
C LYS A 95 10.75 10.44 -12.04
N PHE A 96 9.47 10.30 -11.73
CA PHE A 96 9.00 10.25 -10.34
C PHE A 96 8.39 8.91 -9.98
N LEU A 97 7.79 8.21 -10.94
CA LEU A 97 7.05 6.96 -10.69
C LEU A 97 7.74 5.73 -11.30
N ALA A 98 8.97 5.88 -11.78
CA ALA A 98 9.77 4.75 -12.23
C ALA A 98 9.92 3.74 -11.07
N PRO A 99 9.73 2.43 -11.31
CA PRO A 99 9.73 1.41 -10.26
C PRO A 99 10.97 1.46 -9.36
N GLU A 100 12.16 1.63 -9.96
CA GLU A 100 13.40 1.72 -9.19
C GLU A 100 13.54 3.04 -8.42
N SER A 101 13.01 4.14 -8.94
CA SER A 101 13.02 5.42 -8.22
C SER A 101 12.16 5.34 -6.96
N LEU A 102 10.96 4.76 -7.04
CA LEU A 102 10.08 4.56 -5.89
C LEU A 102 10.70 3.59 -4.87
N ALA A 103 11.26 2.50 -5.36
CA ALA A 103 11.96 1.51 -4.55
C ALA A 103 13.14 2.12 -3.77
N GLN A 104 13.95 2.97 -4.42
CA GLN A 104 15.06 3.67 -3.80
C GLN A 104 14.60 4.71 -2.78
N VAL A 105 13.50 5.41 -3.04
CA VAL A 105 12.91 6.35 -2.06
C VAL A 105 12.51 5.61 -0.79
N ILE A 106 11.84 4.46 -0.90
CA ILE A 106 11.45 3.64 0.26
C ILE A 106 12.68 3.23 1.08
N LEU A 107 13.71 2.70 0.43
CA LEU A 107 14.92 2.26 1.11
C LEU A 107 15.67 3.43 1.78
N LYS A 108 15.66 4.62 1.15
CA LYS A 108 16.32 5.81 1.68
C LYS A 108 15.56 6.45 2.85
N THR A 109 14.22 6.43 2.80
CA THR A 109 13.37 7.07 3.80
C THR A 109 13.17 6.21 5.05
N ASP A 110 13.39 4.90 4.97
CA ASP A 110 13.20 3.96 6.08
C ASP A 110 11.81 4.12 6.75
N PRO A 111 10.74 3.78 6.01
CA PRO A 111 9.38 3.90 6.54
C PRO A 111 9.15 2.99 7.75
N ALA A 112 9.83 1.84 7.85
CA ALA A 112 9.72 0.96 9.01
C ALA A 112 10.10 1.69 10.31
N THR A 113 11.22 2.43 10.32
CA THR A 113 11.60 3.26 11.47
C THR A 113 10.57 4.36 11.75
N SER A 114 10.10 5.04 10.70
CA SER A 114 9.13 6.13 10.85
C SER A 114 7.82 5.64 11.47
N VAL A 115 7.31 4.48 11.03
CA VAL A 115 6.12 3.84 11.59
C VAL A 115 6.36 3.39 13.03
N ALA A 116 7.51 2.79 13.32
CA ALA A 116 7.84 2.35 14.68
C ALA A 116 7.90 3.54 15.66
N GLN A 117 8.59 4.62 15.30
CA GLN A 117 8.65 5.85 16.11
C GLN A 117 7.27 6.48 16.28
N TRP A 118 6.44 6.47 15.24
CA TRP A 118 5.07 6.96 15.34
C TRP A 118 4.22 6.11 16.31
N LEU A 119 4.35 4.78 16.28
CA LEU A 119 3.65 3.85 17.16
C LEU A 119 4.16 3.86 18.62
N GLN A 120 5.36 4.37 18.88
CA GLN A 120 5.91 4.48 20.23
C GLN A 120 4.99 5.33 21.14
N GLU A 121 4.46 6.42 20.59
CA GLU A 121 3.58 7.35 21.30
C GLU A 121 2.19 6.74 21.55
N PRO A 122 1.71 6.65 22.82
CA PRO A 122 0.41 6.07 23.14
C PRO A 122 -0.77 6.73 22.41
N ARG A 123 -0.71 8.05 22.21
CA ARG A 123 -1.74 8.81 21.50
C ARG A 123 -1.90 8.35 20.04
N ASN A 124 -0.81 8.00 19.38
CA ASN A 124 -0.84 7.56 17.98
C ASN A 124 -1.43 6.14 17.85
N ARG A 125 -1.12 5.25 18.81
CA ARG A 125 -1.77 3.92 18.89
C ARG A 125 -3.27 4.03 19.14
N GLN A 126 -3.69 4.93 20.02
CA GLN A 126 -5.13 5.22 20.24
C GLN A 126 -5.79 5.74 18.96
N TYR A 127 -5.14 6.66 18.25
CA TYR A 127 -5.63 7.16 16.97
C TYR A 127 -5.76 6.03 15.92
N MET A 128 -4.74 5.18 15.79
CA MET A 128 -4.77 4.02 14.89
C MET A 128 -5.91 3.06 15.23
N ALA A 129 -6.06 2.71 16.52
CA ALA A 129 -7.11 1.81 16.98
C ALA A 129 -8.50 2.40 16.74
N ALA A 130 -8.70 3.70 16.97
CA ALA A 130 -9.96 4.38 16.67
C ALA A 130 -10.26 4.43 15.16
N GLN A 131 -9.24 4.59 14.31
CA GLN A 131 -9.43 4.61 12.86
C GLN A 131 -9.75 3.21 12.31
N LEU A 132 -9.06 2.17 12.80
CA LEU A 132 -9.36 0.78 12.44
C LEU A 132 -10.77 0.38 12.90
N ALA A 133 -11.18 0.81 14.10
CA ALA A 133 -12.54 0.60 14.60
C ALA A 133 -13.63 1.23 13.71
N LYS A 134 -13.34 2.32 13.01
CA LYS A 134 -14.28 2.94 12.05
C LYS A 134 -14.33 2.20 10.71
N LEU A 135 -13.18 1.73 10.23
CA LEU A 135 -13.06 1.07 8.93
C LEU A 135 -13.58 -0.38 8.95
N LEU A 136 -13.33 -1.10 10.05
CA LEU A 136 -13.61 -2.53 10.14
C LEU A 136 -15.10 -2.88 9.95
N PRO A 137 -16.06 -2.11 10.50
CA PRO A 137 -17.48 -2.30 10.22
C PRO A 137 -17.84 -2.12 8.73
N GLU A 138 -17.24 -1.15 8.04
CA GLU A 138 -17.50 -0.91 6.61
C GLU A 138 -16.95 -2.05 5.74
N ILE A 139 -15.77 -2.58 6.09
CA ILE A 139 -15.18 -3.76 5.44
C ILE A 139 -16.08 -4.97 5.66
N LEU A 140 -16.52 -5.21 6.90
CA LEU A 140 -17.43 -6.32 7.22
C LEU A 140 -18.77 -6.19 6.49
N ALA A 141 -19.31 -4.97 6.36
CA ALA A 141 -20.53 -4.71 5.60
C ALA A 141 -20.36 -5.00 4.10
N THR A 142 -19.17 -4.76 3.55
CA THR A 142 -18.87 -5.09 2.14
C THR A 142 -18.79 -6.61 1.94
N VAL A 143 -18.21 -7.33 2.90
CA VAL A 143 -18.14 -8.81 2.89
C VAL A 143 -19.51 -9.46 3.08
N ASP A 144 -20.47 -8.75 3.70
CA ASP A 144 -21.87 -9.16 3.82
C ASP A 144 -22.64 -9.12 2.49
N ASP A 145 -22.12 -8.52 1.41
CA ASP A 145 -22.76 -8.59 0.09
C ASP A 145 -22.89 -10.06 -0.34
N ALA A 146 -24.10 -10.48 -0.70
CA ALA A 146 -24.40 -11.86 -1.10
C ALA A 146 -23.44 -12.39 -2.18
N ARG A 147 -22.93 -11.51 -3.04
CA ARG A 147 -21.92 -11.85 -4.07
C ARG A 147 -20.56 -12.16 -3.47
N ILE A 148 -20.12 -11.42 -2.45
CA ILE A 148 -18.85 -11.69 -1.77
C ILE A 148 -18.95 -12.98 -0.96
N GLN A 149 -20.07 -13.21 -0.27
CA GLN A 149 -20.29 -14.49 0.41
C GLN A 149 -20.27 -15.66 -0.57
N GLN A 150 -20.84 -15.50 -1.76
CA GLN A 150 -20.77 -16.52 -2.81
C GLN A 150 -19.33 -16.73 -3.30
N LEU A 151 -18.59 -15.65 -3.57
CA LEU A 151 -17.18 -15.73 -3.95
C LEU A 151 -16.32 -16.42 -2.86
N MET A 152 -16.56 -16.13 -1.59
CA MET A 152 -15.86 -16.78 -0.47
C MET A 152 -16.21 -18.27 -0.38
N ARG A 153 -17.48 -18.64 -0.59
CA ARG A 153 -17.88 -20.05 -0.67
C ARG A 153 -17.18 -20.74 -1.84
N ASP A 154 -17.20 -20.14 -3.02
CA ASP A 154 -16.57 -20.71 -4.22
C ASP A 154 -15.05 -20.84 -4.04
N ALA A 155 -14.40 -19.85 -3.43
CA ALA A 155 -12.99 -19.89 -3.08
C ALA A 155 -12.68 -20.98 -2.05
N LEU A 156 -13.52 -21.15 -1.03
CA LEU A 156 -13.39 -22.22 -0.04
C LEU A 156 -13.55 -23.60 -0.71
N HIS A 157 -14.52 -23.76 -1.60
CA HIS A 157 -14.73 -25.00 -2.37
C HIS A 157 -13.54 -25.29 -3.29
N ALA A 158 -13.00 -24.27 -3.95
CA ALA A 158 -11.82 -24.39 -4.80
C ALA A 158 -10.56 -24.75 -3.99
N ALA A 159 -10.39 -24.16 -2.80
CA ALA A 159 -9.28 -24.48 -1.90
C ALA A 159 -9.38 -25.92 -1.38
N ILE A 160 -10.56 -26.33 -0.90
CA ILE A 160 -10.84 -27.71 -0.47
C ILE A 160 -10.61 -28.69 -1.63
N GLY A 161 -11.04 -28.34 -2.85
CA GLY A 161 -10.87 -29.17 -4.04
C GLY A 161 -9.41 -29.46 -4.39
N LYS A 162 -8.51 -28.50 -4.16
CA LYS A 162 -7.06 -28.64 -4.43
C LYS A 162 -6.28 -29.41 -3.37
N LEU A 163 -6.86 -29.64 -2.19
CA LEU A 163 -6.17 -30.27 -1.06
C LEU A 163 -6.36 -31.79 -1.09
N ASP A 164 -5.28 -32.56 -1.14
CA ASP A 164 -5.35 -34.00 -0.88
C ASP A 164 -5.51 -34.22 0.63
N MET A 165 -6.74 -34.38 1.11
CA MET A 165 -7.09 -34.28 2.54
C MET A 165 -6.27 -35.21 3.43
N ALA A 166 -6.24 -36.50 3.11
CA ALA A 166 -5.54 -37.51 3.90
C ALA A 166 -4.01 -37.31 3.87
N PRO A 167 -3.35 -37.16 2.70
CA PRO A 167 -1.92 -36.88 2.63
C PRO A 167 -1.50 -35.55 3.26
N SER A 168 -2.29 -34.49 3.08
CA SER A 168 -2.02 -33.17 3.68
C SER A 168 -2.08 -33.24 5.20
N LEU A 169 -3.12 -33.90 5.74
CA LEU A 169 -3.25 -34.13 7.18
C LEU A 169 -2.11 -34.99 7.72
N GLY A 170 -1.70 -36.02 6.97
CA GLY A 170 -0.52 -36.83 7.30
C GLY A 170 0.75 -35.99 7.40
N THR A 171 0.98 -35.05 6.47
CA THR A 171 2.14 -34.14 6.49
C THR A 171 2.11 -33.18 7.68
N VAL A 172 0.94 -32.62 8.01
CA VAL A 172 0.79 -31.75 9.19
C VAL A 172 1.07 -32.53 10.47
N ILE A 173 0.45 -33.70 10.64
CA ILE A 173 0.67 -34.56 11.81
C ILE A 173 2.14 -34.97 11.88
N ALA A 174 2.76 -35.39 10.77
CA ALA A 174 4.18 -35.75 10.72
C ALA A 174 5.08 -34.60 11.21
N SER A 175 4.79 -33.37 10.79
CA SER A 175 5.52 -32.17 11.21
C SER A 175 5.33 -31.87 12.69
N LEU A 176 4.11 -32.02 13.21
CA LEU A 176 3.79 -31.80 14.62
C LEU A 176 4.35 -32.90 15.52
N THR A 177 4.51 -34.12 15.01
CA THR A 177 5.04 -35.27 15.76
C THR A 177 6.56 -35.39 15.67
N ARG A 178 7.20 -34.60 14.79
CA ARG A 178 8.65 -34.57 14.57
C ARG A 178 9.38 -34.29 15.88
N GLU A 179 10.55 -34.91 16.05
CA GLU A 179 11.37 -34.81 17.27
C GLU A 179 10.66 -35.27 18.56
N GLY A 180 9.60 -36.08 18.44
CA GLY A 180 8.92 -36.65 19.59
C GLY A 180 7.96 -35.69 20.31
N ARG A 181 7.62 -34.53 19.74
CA ARG A 181 6.69 -33.54 20.33
C ARG A 181 5.32 -34.11 20.72
N HIS A 182 4.87 -35.17 20.05
CA HIS A 182 3.64 -35.88 20.39
C HIS A 182 3.70 -36.60 21.75
N GLN A 183 4.90 -36.82 22.30
CA GLN A 183 5.10 -37.33 23.65
C GLN A 183 4.77 -36.29 24.72
N GLU A 184 4.96 -34.99 24.44
CA GLU A 184 4.56 -33.90 25.36
C GLU A 184 3.02 -33.85 25.47
N LEU A 185 2.32 -34.02 24.35
CA LEU A 185 0.85 -34.14 24.33
C LEU A 185 0.38 -35.39 25.08
N LEU A 186 1.13 -36.50 25.00
CA LEU A 186 0.86 -37.69 25.80
C LEU A 186 1.03 -37.39 27.30
N ASP A 187 2.06 -36.63 27.70
CA ASP A 187 2.28 -36.22 29.09
C ASP A 187 1.18 -35.29 29.63
N ASP A 188 0.74 -34.33 28.83
CA ASP A 188 -0.39 -33.46 29.17
C ASP A 188 -1.69 -34.27 29.28
N GLY A 189 -1.93 -35.20 28.35
CA GLY A 189 -3.08 -36.09 28.36
C GLY A 189 -3.11 -37.02 29.57
N MET A 190 -1.98 -37.63 29.92
CA MET A 190 -1.85 -38.46 31.13
C MET A 190 -2.10 -37.64 32.39
N ARG A 191 -1.55 -36.42 32.49
CA ARG A 191 -1.81 -35.51 33.63
C ARG A 191 -3.28 -35.11 33.73
N ALA A 192 -3.92 -34.80 32.61
CA ALA A 192 -5.35 -34.48 32.57
C ALA A 192 -6.20 -35.69 33.01
N LEU A 193 -5.87 -36.90 32.54
CA LEU A 193 -6.55 -38.14 32.91
C LEU A 193 -6.38 -38.46 34.40
N ILE A 194 -5.16 -38.35 34.95
CA ILE A 194 -4.90 -38.49 36.39
C ILE A 194 -5.76 -37.47 37.17
N GLY A 195 -5.80 -36.22 36.71
CA GLY A 195 -6.64 -35.18 37.30
C GLY A 195 -8.13 -35.52 37.30
N ILE A 196 -8.64 -36.15 36.23
CA ILE A 196 -10.03 -36.61 36.13
C ILE A 196 -10.30 -37.82 37.04
N LEU A 197 -9.38 -38.80 37.07
CA LEU A 197 -9.49 -40.01 37.91
C LEU A 197 -9.42 -39.71 39.41
N ASN A 198 -8.76 -38.61 39.78
CA ASN A 198 -8.67 -38.17 41.17
C ASN A 198 -9.89 -37.35 41.64
N ARG A 199 -10.85 -37.05 40.77
CA ARG A 199 -12.09 -36.38 41.17
C ARG A 199 -12.99 -37.32 41.97
N PRO A 200 -13.61 -36.86 43.08
CA PRO A 200 -14.51 -37.67 43.89
C PRO A 200 -15.64 -38.32 43.08
N GLU A 201 -16.21 -37.56 42.15
CA GLU A 201 -17.35 -37.99 41.32
C GLU A 201 -16.93 -39.14 40.38
N THR A 202 -15.75 -39.03 39.77
CA THR A 202 -15.22 -40.09 38.89
C THR A 202 -14.93 -41.36 39.67
N ARG A 203 -14.38 -41.24 40.89
CA ARG A 203 -14.11 -42.40 41.76
C ARG A 203 -15.38 -43.14 42.15
N GLN A 204 -16.46 -42.40 42.41
CA GLN A 204 -17.78 -42.99 42.71
C GLN A 204 -18.36 -43.74 41.51
N VAL A 205 -18.32 -43.16 40.32
CA VAL A 205 -18.76 -43.84 39.08
C VAL A 205 -17.95 -45.11 38.83
N MET A 206 -16.63 -45.06 39.04
CA MET A 206 -15.77 -46.24 38.89
C MET A 206 -16.12 -47.34 39.90
N ALA A 207 -16.39 -46.98 41.16
CA ALA A 207 -16.85 -47.92 42.19
C ALA A 207 -18.13 -48.65 41.78
N GLU A 208 -19.10 -47.91 41.25
CA GLU A 208 -20.37 -48.46 40.77
C GLU A 208 -20.16 -49.40 39.58
N LEU A 209 -19.30 -49.03 38.62
CA LEU A 209 -18.97 -49.85 37.45
C LEU A 209 -18.24 -51.14 37.84
N ILE A 210 -17.26 -51.06 38.74
CA ILE A 210 -16.51 -52.22 39.26
C ILE A 210 -17.44 -53.15 40.02
N THR A 211 -18.30 -52.60 40.88
CA THR A 211 -19.31 -53.37 41.62
C THR A 211 -20.28 -54.06 40.65
N GLY A 212 -20.74 -53.35 39.62
CA GLY A 212 -21.64 -53.88 38.59
C GLY A 212 -21.01 -54.98 37.74
N TRP A 213 -19.74 -54.83 37.37
CA TRP A 213 -18.97 -55.83 36.64
C TRP A 213 -18.72 -57.09 37.48
N LEU A 214 -18.30 -56.94 38.74
CA LEU A 214 -18.03 -58.06 39.64
C LEU A 214 -19.27 -58.93 39.87
N LYS A 215 -20.43 -58.29 40.07
CA LYS A 215 -21.74 -58.96 40.20
C LYS A 215 -22.14 -59.73 38.95
N ARG A 216 -21.72 -59.29 37.76
CA ARG A 216 -22.09 -59.88 36.47
C ARG A 216 -21.18 -61.03 36.07
N GLU A 217 -19.86 -60.87 36.21
CA GLU A 217 -18.87 -61.79 35.67
C GLU A 217 -18.38 -62.84 36.68
N HIS A 218 -18.39 -62.52 37.98
CA HIS A 218 -17.79 -63.36 39.03
C HIS A 218 -18.64 -63.42 40.31
N ALA A 219 -19.89 -63.89 40.19
CA ALA A 219 -20.84 -64.02 41.30
C ALA A 219 -20.31 -64.85 42.51
N THR A 220 -19.41 -65.81 42.27
CA THR A 220 -18.83 -66.65 43.33
C THR A 220 -17.75 -65.94 44.16
N MET A 221 -17.07 -64.93 43.59
CA MET A 221 -16.06 -64.13 44.31
C MET A 221 -16.69 -63.11 45.26
N GLU A 222 -17.92 -62.68 45.01
CA GLU A 222 -18.71 -61.81 45.90
C GLU A 222 -18.95 -62.45 47.27
N MET A 223 -19.07 -63.78 47.32
CA MET A 223 -19.38 -64.52 48.55
C MET A 223 -18.16 -64.74 49.47
N MET A 224 -16.94 -64.53 48.96
CA MET A 224 -15.69 -64.69 49.71
C MET A 224 -14.98 -63.37 50.07
N LEU A 225 -15.43 -62.24 49.50
CA LEU A 225 -14.85 -60.92 49.74
C LEU A 225 -15.74 -60.10 50.69
N PRO A 226 -15.18 -59.43 51.73
CA PRO A 226 -15.96 -58.53 52.58
C PRO A 226 -16.61 -57.42 51.73
N THR A 227 -17.91 -57.20 51.88
CA THR A 227 -18.69 -56.20 51.12
C THR A 227 -18.15 -54.77 51.22
N GLY A 228 -17.34 -54.45 52.23
CA GLY A 228 -16.62 -53.17 52.36
C GLY A 228 -15.39 -53.02 51.45
N TRP A 229 -14.80 -54.11 50.94
CA TRP A 229 -13.68 -54.05 49.99
C TRP A 229 -14.12 -53.69 48.57
N ILE A 230 -15.38 -53.95 48.22
CA ILE A 230 -15.89 -53.88 46.84
C ILE A 230 -16.45 -52.49 46.48
N SER A 231 -16.78 -51.63 47.45
CA SER A 231 -17.36 -50.31 47.18
C SER A 231 -16.31 -49.21 47.00
N GLU A 232 -15.85 -48.57 48.08
CA GLU A 232 -14.93 -47.43 47.99
C GLU A 232 -13.46 -47.86 47.87
N SER A 233 -13.06 -48.88 48.64
CA SER A 233 -11.66 -49.25 48.77
C SER A 233 -11.11 -49.97 47.53
N GLY A 234 -11.94 -50.71 46.79
CA GLY A 234 -11.55 -51.34 45.51
C GLY A 234 -11.45 -50.35 44.36
N ALA A 235 -12.34 -49.35 44.31
CA ALA A 235 -12.28 -48.25 43.36
C ALA A 235 -11.07 -47.35 43.61
N ALA A 236 -10.79 -47.05 44.88
CA ALA A 236 -9.58 -46.35 45.30
C ALA A 236 -8.31 -47.14 44.92
N MET A 237 -8.29 -48.46 45.17
CA MET A 237 -7.16 -49.31 44.78
C MET A 237 -6.92 -49.33 43.27
N ILE A 238 -7.97 -49.41 42.45
CA ILE A 238 -7.86 -49.37 40.99
C ILE A 238 -7.43 -47.98 40.51
N ALA A 239 -7.99 -46.91 41.08
CA ALA A 239 -7.57 -45.54 40.77
C ALA A 239 -6.10 -45.32 41.12
N ASP A 240 -5.65 -45.76 42.30
CA ASP A 240 -4.26 -45.66 42.74
C ASP A 240 -3.33 -46.55 41.89
N THR A 241 -3.78 -47.73 41.48
CA THR A 241 -3.03 -48.60 40.56
C THR A 241 -2.88 -47.95 39.19
N LEU A 242 -3.95 -47.37 38.64
CA LEU A 242 -3.93 -46.65 37.36
C LEU A 242 -3.07 -45.39 37.45
N ASN A 243 -3.15 -44.63 38.54
CA ASN A 243 -2.30 -43.48 38.79
C ASN A 243 -0.83 -43.89 38.83
N ASN A 244 -0.48 -44.93 39.59
CA ASN A 244 0.89 -45.45 39.66
C ASN A 244 1.40 -45.94 38.29
N ILE A 245 0.56 -46.63 37.50
CA ILE A 245 0.93 -47.04 36.13
C ILE A 245 1.17 -45.81 35.25
N MET A 246 0.29 -44.81 35.29
CA MET A 246 0.41 -43.58 34.50
C MET A 246 1.61 -42.71 34.92
N GLU A 247 1.90 -42.62 36.22
CA GLU A 247 3.08 -41.93 36.75
C GLU A 247 4.37 -42.64 36.34
N ASN A 248 4.42 -43.98 36.39
CA ASN A 248 5.56 -44.77 35.93
C ASN A 248 5.80 -44.61 34.42
N ILE A 249 4.73 -44.57 33.61
CA ILE A 249 4.84 -44.27 32.17
C ILE A 249 5.30 -42.82 31.97
N GLY A 250 4.82 -41.88 32.78
CA GLY A 250 5.22 -40.46 32.73
C GLY A 250 6.70 -40.23 33.07
N ALA A 251 7.22 -40.92 34.07
CA ALA A 251 8.57 -40.76 34.58
C ALA A 251 9.64 -41.44 33.70
N ASP A 252 9.31 -42.56 33.07
CA ASP A 252 10.22 -43.31 32.20
C ASP A 252 9.98 -42.97 30.71
N LYS A 253 10.93 -42.23 30.12
CA LYS A 253 10.88 -41.85 28.71
C LYS A 253 11.08 -43.03 27.76
N ASP A 254 11.74 -44.10 28.20
CA ASP A 254 12.01 -45.31 27.42
C ASP A 254 10.96 -46.40 27.67
N HIS A 255 9.87 -46.07 28.36
CA HIS A 255 8.82 -47.01 28.71
C HIS A 255 8.19 -47.63 27.45
N ARG A 256 8.04 -48.97 27.44
CA ARG A 256 7.53 -49.76 26.29
C ARG A 256 6.19 -49.26 25.71
N LEU A 257 5.31 -48.69 26.54
CA LEU A 257 4.03 -48.12 26.08
C LEU A 257 4.22 -46.80 25.30
N ARG A 258 5.22 -45.99 25.64
CA ARG A 258 5.54 -44.75 24.92
C ARG A 258 6.11 -45.05 23.54
N SER A 259 7.00 -46.04 23.45
CA SER A 259 7.52 -46.52 22.16
C SER A 259 6.40 -47.08 21.27
N ARG A 260 5.46 -47.84 21.85
CA ARG A 260 4.29 -48.34 21.10
C ARG A 260 3.36 -47.22 20.64
N PHE A 261 3.21 -46.16 21.43
CA PHE A 261 2.44 -44.99 21.03
C PHE A 261 3.11 -44.26 19.87
N ASP A 262 4.42 -44.04 19.93
CA ASP A 262 5.19 -43.46 18.83
C ASP A 262 5.05 -44.30 17.54
N GLU A 263 5.24 -45.63 17.62
CA GLU A 263 5.03 -46.53 16.49
C GLU A 263 3.59 -46.49 15.94
N MET A 264 2.59 -46.26 16.80
CA MET A 264 1.20 -46.14 16.38
C MET A 264 0.96 -44.83 15.62
N VAL A 265 1.49 -43.72 16.15
CA VAL A 265 1.42 -42.39 15.52
C VAL A 265 2.13 -42.40 14.18
N GLN A 266 3.35 -42.96 14.11
CA GLN A 266 4.11 -43.05 12.85
C GLN A 266 3.40 -43.91 11.81
N ARG A 267 2.87 -45.08 12.20
CA ARG A 267 2.06 -45.92 11.28
C ARG A 267 0.80 -45.21 10.84
N PHE A 268 0.14 -44.47 11.73
CA PHE A 268 -1.05 -43.69 11.38
C PHE A 268 -0.74 -42.60 10.34
N VAL A 269 0.37 -41.87 10.53
CA VAL A 269 0.88 -40.88 9.56
C VAL A 269 1.18 -41.53 8.21
N GLN A 270 1.92 -42.65 8.19
CA GLN A 270 2.24 -43.35 6.95
C GLN A 270 0.99 -43.81 6.21
N ARG A 271 0.00 -44.33 6.94
CA ARG A 271 -1.28 -44.74 6.36
C ARG A 271 -2.06 -43.55 5.81
N LEU A 272 -2.13 -42.43 6.53
CA LEU A 272 -2.75 -41.21 6.00
C LEU A 272 -2.13 -40.74 4.69
N GLN A 273 -0.81 -40.90 4.52
CA GLN A 273 -0.10 -40.45 3.33
C GLN A 273 -0.17 -41.41 2.14
N SER A 274 -0.24 -42.72 2.38
CA SER A 274 -0.01 -43.74 1.34
C SER A 274 -1.03 -44.87 1.27
N ASP A 275 -1.84 -45.09 2.31
CA ASP A 275 -2.83 -46.18 2.33
C ASP A 275 -4.06 -45.76 1.51
N PRO A 276 -4.40 -46.50 0.42
CA PRO A 276 -5.54 -46.16 -0.43
C PRO A 276 -6.86 -46.06 0.33
N SER A 277 -7.04 -46.82 1.41
CA SER A 277 -8.25 -46.79 2.23
C SER A 277 -8.40 -45.49 3.04
N PHE A 278 -7.28 -44.92 3.50
CA PHE A 278 -7.25 -43.64 4.21
C PHE A 278 -7.39 -42.47 3.25
N ILE A 279 -6.76 -42.57 2.07
CA ILE A 279 -6.92 -41.60 0.99
C ILE A 279 -8.40 -41.54 0.57
N ALA A 280 -9.05 -42.68 0.38
CA ALA A 280 -10.48 -42.74 0.07
C ALA A 280 -11.35 -42.10 1.18
N LYS A 281 -11.06 -42.36 2.46
CA LYS A 281 -11.76 -41.70 3.58
C LYS A 281 -11.52 -40.18 3.60
N GLY A 282 -10.33 -39.73 3.24
CA GLY A 282 -10.01 -38.31 3.09
C GLY A 282 -10.83 -37.67 1.97
N GLU A 283 -10.99 -38.35 0.84
CA GLU A 283 -11.84 -37.91 -0.27
C GLU A 283 -13.35 -37.95 0.09
N ASP A 284 -13.80 -38.91 0.88
CA ASP A 284 -15.16 -38.94 1.42
C ASP A 284 -15.42 -37.73 2.33
N PHE A 285 -14.47 -37.42 3.21
CA PHE A 285 -14.53 -36.25 4.08
C PHE A 285 -14.48 -34.94 3.28
N LYS A 286 -13.64 -34.87 2.25
CA LYS A 286 -13.60 -33.74 1.31
C LYS A 286 -14.93 -33.52 0.61
N ARG A 287 -15.57 -34.59 0.13
CA ARG A 287 -16.91 -34.55 -0.46
C ARG A 287 -17.94 -34.09 0.55
N TYR A 288 -17.86 -34.57 1.79
CA TYR A 288 -18.73 -34.07 2.86
C TYR A 288 -18.54 -32.56 3.10
N LEU A 289 -17.30 -32.05 3.18
CA LEU A 289 -17.06 -30.62 3.38
C LEU A 289 -17.53 -29.76 2.20
N ARG A 290 -17.46 -30.28 0.97
CA ARG A 290 -17.85 -29.55 -0.24
C ARG A 290 -19.35 -29.61 -0.51
N ASP A 291 -19.93 -30.80 -0.40
CA ASP A 291 -21.26 -31.09 -0.93
C ASP A 291 -22.33 -31.13 0.20
N SER A 292 -21.95 -31.00 1.47
CA SER A 292 -22.89 -30.96 2.59
C SER A 292 -23.48 -29.58 2.81
N ASP A 293 -24.78 -29.44 2.54
CA ASP A 293 -25.58 -28.28 2.92
C ASP A 293 -25.52 -27.98 4.43
N THR A 294 -25.25 -29.00 5.26
CA THR A 294 -25.10 -28.84 6.71
C THR A 294 -23.79 -28.13 7.05
N PHE A 295 -22.68 -28.51 6.40
CA PHE A 295 -21.39 -27.84 6.62
C PHE A 295 -21.43 -26.40 6.10
N ASN A 296 -22.00 -26.18 4.91
CA ASN A 296 -22.11 -24.85 4.32
C ASN A 296 -22.97 -23.90 5.17
N ARG A 297 -24.07 -24.38 5.76
CA ARG A 297 -24.86 -23.61 6.74
C ARG A 297 -24.08 -23.31 8.00
N TYR A 298 -23.45 -24.32 8.60
CA TYR A 298 -22.63 -24.13 9.81
C TYR A 298 -21.48 -23.14 9.60
N ALA A 299 -20.78 -23.20 8.47
CA ALA A 299 -19.72 -22.25 8.13
C ALA A 299 -20.27 -20.82 7.97
N GLY A 300 -21.45 -20.67 7.38
CA GLY A 300 -22.16 -19.39 7.29
C GLY A 300 -22.58 -18.84 8.65
N ASP A 301 -23.14 -19.68 9.51
CA ASP A 301 -23.57 -19.30 10.86
C ASP A 301 -22.37 -18.94 11.76
N LEU A 302 -21.26 -19.68 11.64
CA LEU A 302 -20.01 -19.37 12.32
C LEU A 302 -19.46 -18.02 11.85
N TRP A 303 -19.45 -17.77 10.54
CA TRP A 303 -19.06 -16.47 9.99
C TRP A 303 -19.93 -15.33 10.53
N GLY A 304 -21.26 -15.52 10.51
CA GLY A 304 -22.21 -14.56 11.07
C GLY A 304 -21.95 -14.27 12.55
N SER A 305 -21.69 -15.32 13.33
CA SER A 305 -21.39 -15.22 14.76
C SER A 305 -20.09 -14.45 15.02
N VAL A 306 -19.02 -14.76 14.29
CA VAL A 306 -17.74 -14.03 14.40
C VAL A 306 -17.91 -12.57 14.02
N ARG A 307 -18.62 -12.28 12.92
CA ARG A 307 -18.91 -10.92 12.47
C ARG A 307 -19.69 -10.12 13.52
N ASP A 308 -20.76 -10.70 14.05
CA ASP A 308 -21.63 -10.02 15.01
C ASP A 308 -20.89 -9.77 16.32
N TRP A 309 -20.04 -10.71 16.74
CA TRP A 309 -19.11 -10.51 17.85
C TRP A 309 -18.12 -9.35 17.58
N ILE A 310 -17.49 -9.28 16.40
CA ILE A 310 -16.58 -8.18 16.05
C ILE A 310 -17.32 -6.83 16.08
N LYS A 311 -18.53 -6.76 15.47
CA LYS A 311 -19.34 -5.53 15.47
C LYS A 311 -19.70 -5.08 16.88
N ALA A 312 -20.09 -6.01 17.75
CA ALA A 312 -20.43 -5.73 19.13
C ALA A 312 -19.20 -5.30 19.95
N ASP A 313 -18.06 -5.97 19.78
CA ASP A 313 -16.83 -5.65 20.51
C ASP A 313 -16.32 -4.25 20.15
N ILE A 314 -16.30 -3.87 18.88
CA ILE A 314 -15.86 -2.53 18.43
C ILE A 314 -16.75 -1.41 18.96
N ALA A 315 -18.06 -1.67 19.11
CA ALA A 315 -19.02 -0.69 19.59
C ALA A 315 -19.00 -0.52 21.12
N GLY A 316 -18.40 -1.45 21.85
CA GLY A 316 -18.30 -1.40 23.31
C GLY A 316 -17.19 -0.49 23.81
N ASP A 317 -17.40 0.14 24.96
CA ASP A 317 -16.40 0.98 25.62
C ASP A 317 -15.16 0.18 26.08
N ASP A 318 -15.34 -1.11 26.42
CA ASP A 318 -14.28 -2.06 26.79
C ASP A 318 -13.95 -3.04 25.64
N SER A 319 -13.72 -2.51 24.43
CA SER A 319 -13.38 -3.33 23.25
C SER A 319 -12.07 -4.11 23.42
N ARG A 320 -12.13 -5.44 23.28
CA ARG A 320 -10.95 -6.31 23.31
C ARG A 320 -10.11 -6.14 22.06
N LEU A 321 -10.74 -5.90 20.90
CA LEU A 321 -10.04 -5.63 19.66
C LEU A 321 -9.27 -4.31 19.74
N HIS A 322 -9.86 -3.27 20.35
CA HIS A 322 -9.16 -2.02 20.61
C HIS A 322 -7.93 -2.23 21.48
N ALA A 323 -8.08 -2.91 22.63
CA ALA A 323 -6.96 -3.24 23.52
C ALA A 323 -5.88 -4.08 22.80
N GLY A 324 -6.30 -5.05 21.99
CA GLY A 324 -5.41 -5.88 21.18
C GLY A 324 -4.61 -5.07 20.16
N VAL A 325 -5.22 -4.11 19.48
CA VAL A 325 -4.52 -3.21 18.54
C VAL A 325 -3.52 -2.32 19.28
N LEU A 326 -3.86 -1.82 20.48
CA LEU A 326 -2.94 -1.02 21.29
C LEU A 326 -1.72 -1.83 21.73
N GLN A 327 -1.92 -3.08 22.15
CA GLN A 327 -0.85 -3.99 22.56
C GLN A 327 0.00 -4.43 21.37
N ALA A 328 -0.62 -4.81 20.26
CA ALA A 328 0.08 -5.20 19.03
C ALA A 328 0.89 -4.04 18.47
N GLY A 329 0.35 -2.81 18.47
CA GLY A 329 1.08 -1.62 18.06
C GLY A 329 2.26 -1.30 18.97
N ALA A 330 2.12 -1.52 20.29
CA ALA A 330 3.21 -1.34 21.24
C ALA A 330 4.34 -2.34 20.99
N TRP A 331 3.98 -3.62 20.86
CA TRP A 331 4.92 -4.69 20.57
C TRP A 331 5.63 -4.46 19.24
N LEU A 332 4.88 -4.14 18.17
CA LEU A 332 5.45 -3.88 16.85
C LEU A 332 6.43 -2.69 16.87
N SER A 333 6.10 -1.62 17.61
CA SER A 333 6.99 -0.49 17.81
C SER A 333 8.30 -0.92 18.48
N ASP A 334 8.21 -1.65 19.59
CA ASP A 334 9.37 -2.08 20.37
C ASP A 334 10.27 -3.04 19.56
N GLU A 335 9.64 -3.99 18.88
CA GLU A 335 10.31 -4.99 18.06
C GLU A 335 11.06 -4.34 16.88
N LEU A 336 10.42 -3.41 16.16
CA LEU A 336 11.06 -2.69 15.05
C LEU A 336 12.17 -1.76 15.52
N LEU A 337 12.02 -1.07 16.66
CA LEU A 337 13.07 -0.18 17.17
C LEU A 337 14.28 -0.95 17.69
N SER A 338 14.05 -2.13 18.27
CA SER A 338 15.10 -2.97 18.87
C SER A 338 15.86 -3.82 17.86
N HIS A 339 15.24 -4.18 16.72
CA HIS A 339 15.83 -5.07 15.72
C HIS A 339 16.03 -4.39 14.35
N PRO A 340 17.22 -3.80 14.08
CA PRO A 340 17.54 -3.17 12.80
C PRO A 340 17.38 -4.09 11.59
N GLU A 341 17.68 -5.39 11.74
CA GLU A 341 17.55 -6.38 10.67
C GLU A 341 16.10 -6.57 10.23
N MET A 342 15.15 -6.56 11.19
CA MET A 342 13.72 -6.67 10.87
C MET A 342 13.22 -5.46 10.10
N ARG A 343 13.68 -4.24 10.46
CA ARG A 343 13.37 -3.02 9.70
C ARG A 343 13.93 -3.07 8.28
N ALA A 344 15.18 -3.50 8.13
CA ALA A 344 15.81 -3.64 6.82
C ALA A 344 15.04 -4.62 5.93
N SER A 345 14.66 -5.79 6.48
CA SER A 345 13.82 -6.77 5.79
C SER A 345 12.45 -6.21 5.42
N LEU A 346 11.77 -5.50 6.33
CA LEU A 346 10.47 -4.89 6.06
C LEU A 346 10.56 -3.83 4.95
N ASN A 347 11.54 -2.94 5.02
CA ASN A 347 11.77 -1.91 3.99
C ASN A 347 12.11 -2.54 2.63
N GLN A 348 12.86 -3.65 2.62
CA GLN A 348 13.17 -4.39 1.41
C GLN A 348 11.90 -5.00 0.79
N HIS A 349 11.04 -5.64 1.59
CA HIS A 349 9.77 -6.16 1.10
C HIS A 349 8.82 -5.05 0.62
N MET A 350 8.77 -3.90 1.32
CA MET A 350 8.02 -2.73 0.84
C MET A 350 8.57 -2.21 -0.49
N SER A 351 9.89 -2.21 -0.67
CA SER A 351 10.56 -1.84 -1.91
C SER A 351 10.21 -2.79 -3.06
N GLU A 352 10.18 -4.10 -2.80
CA GLU A 352 9.76 -5.13 -3.76
C GLU A 352 8.29 -5.00 -4.15
N MET A 353 7.40 -4.78 -3.16
CA MET A 353 5.99 -4.48 -3.41
C MET A 353 5.82 -3.22 -4.25
N ALA A 354 6.60 -2.16 -3.96
CA ALA A 354 6.56 -0.94 -4.75
C ALA A 354 7.00 -1.19 -6.19
N ARG A 355 8.04 -1.99 -6.44
CA ARG A 355 8.42 -2.38 -7.81
C ARG A 355 7.31 -3.13 -8.54
N ALA A 356 6.62 -4.03 -7.85
CA ALA A 356 5.53 -4.82 -8.42
C ALA A 356 4.29 -3.96 -8.75
N LEU A 357 3.96 -3.00 -7.88
CA LEU A 357 2.77 -2.15 -8.02
C LEU A 357 3.01 -0.88 -8.85
N ALA A 358 4.26 -0.40 -8.95
CA ALA A 358 4.62 0.84 -9.63
C ALA A 358 4.11 0.91 -11.07
N PRO A 359 4.21 -0.13 -11.93
CA PRO A 359 3.72 -0.03 -13.31
C PRO A 359 2.22 0.29 -13.40
N ALA A 360 1.40 -0.40 -12.58
CA ALA A 360 -0.05 -0.19 -12.58
C ALA A 360 -0.41 1.21 -12.03
N PHE A 361 0.28 1.64 -10.97
CA PHE A 361 0.05 2.95 -10.36
C PHE A 361 0.52 4.11 -11.24
N SER A 362 1.70 3.99 -11.86
CA SER A 362 2.22 4.92 -12.87
C SER A 362 1.23 5.11 -13.99
N HIS A 363 0.77 4.02 -14.60
CA HIS A 363 -0.17 4.11 -15.71
C HIS A 363 -1.49 4.81 -15.31
N PHE A 364 -2.02 4.49 -14.13
CA PHE A 364 -3.20 5.16 -13.59
C PHE A 364 -2.97 6.66 -13.39
N LEU A 365 -1.85 7.07 -12.77
CA LEU A 365 -1.53 8.48 -12.54
C LEU A 365 -1.22 9.24 -13.83
N THR A 366 -0.47 8.66 -14.76
CA THR A 366 -0.19 9.24 -16.09
C THR A 366 -1.50 9.58 -16.79
N ARG A 367 -2.43 8.62 -16.81
CA ARG A 367 -3.76 8.83 -17.40
C ARG A 367 -4.52 9.92 -16.66
N HIS A 368 -4.58 9.87 -15.33
CA HIS A 368 -5.29 10.86 -14.53
C HIS A 368 -4.75 12.29 -14.72
N ILE A 369 -3.43 12.48 -14.74
CA ILE A 369 -2.78 13.78 -14.97
C ILE A 369 -3.10 14.28 -16.37
N SER A 370 -2.91 13.43 -17.39
CA SER A 370 -3.19 13.80 -18.78
C SER A 370 -4.65 14.20 -18.98
N ASP A 371 -5.60 13.40 -18.48
CA ASP A 371 -7.04 13.66 -18.58
C ASP A 371 -7.43 14.94 -17.83
N THR A 372 -6.84 15.19 -16.66
CA THR A 372 -7.10 16.40 -15.87
C THR A 372 -6.66 17.66 -16.61
N VAL A 373 -5.43 17.68 -17.16
CA VAL A 373 -4.94 18.86 -17.91
C VAL A 373 -5.72 19.05 -19.21
N LYS A 374 -6.11 17.96 -19.88
CA LYS A 374 -6.98 18.04 -21.08
C LYS A 374 -8.37 18.60 -20.78
N ALA A 375 -8.91 18.33 -19.59
CA ALA A 375 -10.20 18.82 -19.15
C ALA A 375 -10.22 20.31 -18.79
N TRP A 376 -9.07 20.95 -18.57
CA TRP A 376 -9.01 22.39 -18.30
C TRP A 376 -9.40 23.21 -19.54
N ASP A 377 -10.01 24.38 -19.33
CA ASP A 377 -10.22 25.34 -20.41
C ASP A 377 -8.87 25.86 -20.94
N ASP A 378 -8.78 26.01 -22.25
CA ASP A 378 -7.55 26.42 -22.93
C ASP A 378 -7.05 27.79 -22.43
N LYS A 379 -7.98 28.71 -22.12
CA LYS A 379 -7.64 30.05 -21.63
C LYS A 379 -7.18 30.01 -20.18
N ASP A 380 -7.79 29.18 -19.35
CA ASP A 380 -7.40 29.05 -17.95
C ASP A 380 -5.99 28.47 -17.80
N MET A 381 -5.67 27.42 -18.56
CA MET A 381 -4.31 26.87 -18.61
C MET A 381 -3.31 27.93 -19.10
N SER A 382 -3.64 28.64 -20.18
CA SER A 382 -2.78 29.68 -20.74
C SER A 382 -2.52 30.81 -19.74
N ARG A 383 -3.58 31.27 -19.04
CA ARG A 383 -3.47 32.29 -17.99
C ARG A 383 -2.61 31.82 -16.83
N GLN A 384 -2.78 30.58 -16.36
CA GLN A 384 -1.94 30.01 -15.30
C GLN A 384 -0.47 30.00 -15.71
N ILE A 385 -0.15 29.59 -16.94
CA ILE A 385 1.24 29.60 -17.42
C ILE A 385 1.74 31.05 -17.53
N GLU A 386 0.96 31.96 -18.11
CA GLU A 386 1.33 33.38 -18.25
C GLU A 386 1.59 34.06 -16.89
N LEU A 387 0.82 33.72 -15.86
CA LEU A 387 1.04 34.26 -14.51
C LEU A 387 2.35 33.79 -13.87
N ASN A 388 2.81 32.58 -14.23
CA ASN A 388 4.03 32.02 -13.67
C ASN A 388 5.30 32.43 -14.42
N ILE A 389 5.27 32.53 -15.76
CA ILE A 389 6.45 32.84 -16.58
C ILE A 389 6.39 34.20 -17.29
N GLY A 390 5.23 34.88 -17.27
CA GLY A 390 5.01 36.07 -18.08
C GLY A 390 5.88 37.25 -17.70
N LYS A 391 6.27 37.39 -16.43
CA LYS A 391 7.22 38.43 -15.97
C LYS A 391 8.56 38.29 -16.68
N ASP A 392 9.10 37.07 -16.71
CA ASP A 392 10.39 36.75 -17.32
C ASP A 392 10.34 36.90 -18.84
N LEU A 393 9.20 36.52 -19.45
CA LEU A 393 8.97 36.77 -20.88
C LEU A 393 8.96 38.27 -21.21
N GLN A 394 8.37 39.13 -20.38
CA GLN A 394 8.40 40.57 -20.63
C GLN A 394 9.82 41.17 -20.55
N PHE A 395 10.74 40.58 -19.79
CA PHE A 395 12.15 41.00 -19.79
C PHE A 395 12.83 40.76 -21.14
N ILE A 396 12.42 39.73 -21.89
CA ILE A 396 12.91 39.51 -23.26
C ILE A 396 12.59 40.74 -24.12
N ARG A 397 11.37 41.30 -24.00
CA ARG A 397 10.95 42.49 -24.75
C ARG A 397 11.73 43.75 -24.36
N VAL A 398 12.04 43.91 -23.08
CA VAL A 398 12.93 45.00 -22.59
C VAL A 398 14.31 44.87 -23.22
N ASN A 399 14.88 43.66 -23.18
CA ASN A 399 16.17 43.36 -23.78
C ASN A 399 16.15 43.55 -25.30
N GLY A 400 15.09 43.13 -26.00
CA GLY A 400 14.92 43.34 -27.44
C GLY A 400 14.88 44.81 -27.83
N THR A 401 14.31 45.68 -26.98
CA THR A 401 14.35 47.14 -27.19
C THR A 401 15.78 47.67 -27.09
N LEU A 402 16.53 47.24 -26.06
CA LEU A 402 17.91 47.68 -25.83
C LEU A 402 18.88 47.17 -26.90
N VAL A 403 18.81 45.87 -27.20
CA VAL A 403 19.63 45.21 -28.22
C VAL A 403 19.28 45.74 -29.61
N GLY A 404 17.99 45.93 -29.91
CA GLY A 404 17.55 46.56 -31.15
C GLY A 404 18.16 47.96 -31.32
N GLY A 405 18.13 48.79 -30.28
CA GLY A 405 18.76 50.12 -30.31
C GLY A 405 20.27 50.06 -30.53
N MET A 406 20.97 49.13 -29.86
CA MET A 406 22.41 48.93 -30.03
C MET A 406 22.75 48.49 -31.46
N ILE A 407 21.98 47.57 -32.04
CA ILE A 407 22.15 47.14 -33.43
C ILE A 407 21.87 48.30 -34.38
N GLY A 408 20.83 49.09 -34.14
CA GLY A 408 20.54 50.31 -34.92
C GLY A 408 21.71 51.29 -34.92
N LEU A 409 22.34 51.50 -33.76
CA LEU A 409 23.52 52.35 -33.63
C LEU A 409 24.70 51.81 -34.44
N LEU A 410 24.97 50.50 -34.31
CA LEU A 410 26.07 49.83 -35.03
C LEU A 410 25.85 49.89 -36.55
N LEU A 411 24.63 49.62 -37.02
CA LEU A 411 24.28 49.71 -38.43
C LEU A 411 24.45 51.13 -38.96
N TYR A 412 23.95 52.13 -38.22
CA TYR A 412 24.13 53.53 -38.57
C TYR A 412 25.61 53.94 -38.65
N ALA A 413 26.41 53.58 -37.62
CA ALA A 413 27.83 53.85 -37.60
C ALA A 413 28.56 53.19 -38.78
N SER A 414 28.19 51.95 -39.11
CA SER A 414 28.79 51.21 -40.25
C SER A 414 28.40 51.82 -41.60
N ALA A 415 27.15 52.23 -41.77
CA ALA A 415 26.69 52.92 -42.97
C ALA A 415 27.43 54.25 -43.17
N GLN A 416 27.60 55.05 -42.10
CA GLN A 416 28.34 56.30 -42.20
C GLN A 416 29.82 56.08 -42.53
N ALA A 417 30.44 55.05 -41.93
CA ALA A 417 31.82 54.70 -42.22
C ALA A 417 32.02 54.28 -43.69
N MET A 418 31.05 53.56 -44.27
CA MET A 418 31.05 53.20 -45.69
C MET A 418 30.89 54.42 -46.61
N GLU A 419 29.97 55.34 -46.29
CA GLU A 419 29.83 56.59 -47.06
C GLU A 419 31.11 57.43 -47.02
N TRP A 420 31.74 57.52 -45.85
CA TRP A 420 33.00 58.25 -45.70
C TRP A 420 34.13 57.62 -46.51
N ALA A 421 34.27 56.29 -46.47
CA ALA A 421 35.25 55.56 -47.29
C ALA A 421 34.97 55.68 -48.80
N GLY A 422 33.71 55.64 -49.23
CA GLY A 422 33.32 55.83 -50.63
C GLY A 422 33.62 57.23 -51.15
N SER A 423 33.46 58.26 -50.31
CA SER A 423 33.83 59.65 -50.67
C SER A 423 35.34 59.84 -50.89
N TYR A 424 36.17 59.01 -50.27
CA TYR A 424 37.63 59.01 -50.43
C TYR A 424 38.14 58.25 -51.67
N LEU A 425 37.33 57.35 -52.24
CA LEU A 425 37.67 56.56 -53.44
C LEU A 425 37.28 57.24 -54.76
N HIS A 426 36.57 58.38 -54.69
CA HIS A 426 36.16 59.20 -55.84
C HIS A 426 36.81 60.58 -55.89
N GLN A 427 37.79 60.85 -55.01
CA GLN A 427 38.82 61.88 -55.21
C GLN A 427 40.07 61.21 -55.79
#